data_AF-A0A6G3ZLA0-F1
#
_entry.id   AF-A0A6G3ZLA0-F1
#
_cell.length_a   1.000
_cell.length_b   1.000
_cell.length_c   1.000
_cell.angle_alpha   90.00
_cell.angle_beta   90.00
_cell.angle_gamma   90.00
#
_symmetry.space_group_name_H-M   'P 1'
#
loop_
_entity.id
_entity.type
_entity.pdbx_description
1 polymer ?
#
loop_
_entity_poly.entity_id
_entity_poly.type
_entity_poly.pdbx_seq_one_letter_code
_entity_poly.pdbx_strand_id
1 'polypeptide(L)'
;MSRIRDVIGVGLGPFNLGLAALLDGANAEVDALFLEQDDEFAWHEGMLIEGTTLEVPFLADLVTMADPTNPHSYLNYLRERDRLYEFYFYETFQIPRREYDDYLRWVAERLGTCRFGRRVESVAWVESDGGGERGSEGAMDGRRGGEDGTDGHFVVTAQNPATGEERTYRARNLALGVGSRPFVPEDLRGHPENDVFHTAEYRFRRDRCLDADSITVVGSGQSAAEVFHDLLDRQSDADYRLDWLTRSEGFFPMEYSKLGLQHFTPEYVEYFYDLPDDRKDEIRAEQDLLYKGIDPETSAAVYDLLYERSVGDRDPDVGLFAMTEVEDIDAIDAGEASEPGANYRLDCRQWQTDESFVHESDVVILGTGYHRPVPEFLAPIEDRIGWDEKGRYRVTEDHRLVLDDVAGDVFVQNGDLHSHGVGAPDLGLGCYRNSRIVNRLVGREVYPEDADTVYQDFAVEQFVNRRGRGRRDADTGREGARARDPESAAPEGE
;
A
#
# COMPACT_ATOMS: atom_id res chain seq x y z
N MET A 1 -14.63 -24.99 -22.99
CA MET A 1 -14.54 -24.64 -21.56
C MET A 1 -13.23 -23.91 -21.35
N SER A 2 -13.25 -22.76 -20.65
CA SER A 2 -12.01 -22.03 -20.33
C SER A 2 -11.11 -22.89 -19.43
N ARG A 3 -9.79 -22.84 -19.67
CA ARG A 3 -8.77 -23.51 -18.85
C ARG A 3 -8.85 -22.98 -17.42
N ILE A 4 -8.75 -23.87 -16.42
CA ILE A 4 -8.63 -23.49 -15.01
C ILE A 4 -7.18 -23.07 -14.78
N ARG A 5 -7.00 -21.84 -14.30
CA ARG A 5 -5.69 -21.25 -13.96
C ARG A 5 -5.29 -21.61 -12.54
N ASP A 6 -4.01 -21.50 -12.23
CA ASP A 6 -3.52 -21.73 -10.87
C ASP A 6 -3.89 -20.55 -9.96
N VAL A 7 -3.81 -19.32 -10.47
CA VAL A 7 -4.21 -18.11 -9.73
C VAL A 7 -4.80 -17.03 -10.65
N ILE A 8 -5.81 -16.32 -10.15
CA ILE A 8 -6.26 -15.05 -10.73
C ILE A 8 -6.09 -13.91 -9.73
N GLY A 9 -5.34 -12.89 -10.10
CA GLY A 9 -5.29 -11.62 -9.35
C GLY A 9 -6.43 -10.70 -9.76
N VAL A 10 -7.11 -10.10 -8.78
CA VAL A 10 -8.16 -9.10 -8.98
C VAL A 10 -7.65 -7.74 -8.50
N GLY A 11 -7.58 -6.77 -9.42
CA GLY A 11 -6.88 -5.51 -9.24
C GLY A 11 -5.38 -5.65 -9.56
N LEU A 12 -4.80 -4.62 -10.19
CA LEU A 12 -3.40 -4.56 -10.60
C LEU A 12 -2.70 -3.34 -10.01
N GLY A 13 -2.84 -3.13 -8.70
CA GLY A 13 -1.98 -2.21 -7.96
C GLY A 13 -0.54 -2.75 -7.81
N PRO A 14 0.38 -1.98 -7.18
CA PRO A 14 1.79 -2.36 -7.03
C PRO A 14 1.99 -3.76 -6.44
N PHE A 15 1.16 -4.16 -5.47
CA PHE A 15 1.29 -5.48 -4.83
C PHE A 15 1.01 -6.65 -5.77
N ASN A 16 -0.11 -6.62 -6.51
CA ASN A 16 -0.44 -7.68 -7.46
C ASN A 16 0.45 -7.62 -8.72
N LEU A 17 0.90 -6.44 -9.12
CA LEU A 17 1.90 -6.30 -10.18
C LEU A 17 3.24 -6.92 -9.76
N GLY A 18 3.65 -6.74 -8.51
CA GLY A 18 4.83 -7.41 -7.94
C GLY A 18 4.66 -8.92 -7.88
N LEU A 19 3.48 -9.41 -7.51
CA LEU A 19 3.19 -10.85 -7.54
C LEU A 19 3.32 -11.40 -8.98
N ALA A 20 2.79 -10.67 -9.96
CA ALA A 20 2.90 -11.04 -11.37
C ALA A 20 4.37 -11.07 -11.85
N ALA A 21 5.18 -10.08 -11.46
CA ALA A 21 6.59 -9.99 -11.81
C ALA A 21 7.45 -11.08 -11.14
N LEU A 22 7.15 -11.45 -9.89
CA LEU A 22 7.81 -12.56 -9.21
C LEU A 22 7.38 -13.92 -9.78
N LEU A 23 6.12 -14.11 -10.16
CA LEU A 23 5.70 -15.35 -10.84
C LEU A 23 6.40 -15.52 -12.21
N ASP A 24 6.62 -14.43 -12.95
CA ASP A 24 7.39 -14.45 -14.21
C ASP A 24 8.87 -14.80 -13.97
N GLY A 25 9.48 -14.26 -12.91
CA GLY A 25 10.88 -14.53 -12.54
C GLY A 25 11.13 -15.89 -11.86
N ALA A 26 10.10 -16.53 -11.29
CA ALA A 26 10.20 -17.76 -10.51
C ALA A 26 10.72 -18.98 -11.29
N ASN A 27 10.75 -18.93 -12.63
CA ASN A 27 11.06 -20.06 -13.51
C ASN A 27 10.22 -21.32 -13.15
N ALA A 28 8.98 -21.11 -12.70
CA ALA A 28 8.03 -22.16 -12.35
C ALA A 28 6.81 -22.08 -13.28
N GLU A 29 6.26 -23.24 -13.66
CA GLU A 29 5.05 -23.31 -14.48
C GLU A 29 3.80 -23.05 -13.62
N VAL A 30 3.53 -21.78 -13.31
CA VAL A 30 2.28 -21.31 -12.68
C VAL A 30 1.46 -20.53 -13.71
N ASP A 31 0.26 -21.01 -14.06
CA ASP A 31 -0.65 -20.31 -14.96
C ASP A 31 -1.40 -19.21 -14.20
N ALA A 32 -0.90 -17.97 -14.31
CA ALA A 32 -1.45 -16.79 -13.67
C ALA A 32 -2.13 -15.84 -14.65
N LEU A 33 -3.09 -15.06 -14.14
CA LEU A 33 -3.73 -13.95 -14.86
C LEU A 33 -4.11 -12.85 -13.87
N PHE A 34 -3.89 -11.59 -14.22
CA PHE A 34 -4.27 -10.45 -13.40
C PHE A 34 -5.26 -9.57 -14.15
N LEU A 35 -6.34 -9.18 -13.49
CA LEU A 35 -7.46 -8.43 -14.07
C LEU A 35 -7.48 -7.02 -13.48
N GLU A 36 -7.42 -6.01 -14.35
CA GLU A 36 -7.51 -4.59 -14.01
C GLU A 36 -8.73 -3.97 -14.70
N GLN A 37 -9.51 -3.16 -13.99
CA GLN A 37 -10.70 -2.51 -14.53
C GLN A 37 -10.35 -1.38 -15.51
N ASP A 38 -9.28 -0.64 -15.23
CA ASP A 38 -8.83 0.45 -16.07
C ASP A 38 -8.22 -0.08 -17.38
N ASP A 39 -8.20 0.75 -18.43
CA ASP A 39 -7.71 0.35 -19.75
C ASP A 39 -6.17 0.38 -19.86
N GLU A 40 -5.51 1.03 -18.91
CA GLU A 40 -4.06 1.12 -18.78
C GLU A 40 -3.64 1.19 -17.30
N PHE A 41 -2.34 1.00 -17.04
CA PHE A 41 -1.81 1.12 -15.68
C PHE A 41 -1.65 2.59 -15.29
N ALA A 42 -2.23 2.95 -14.15
CA ALA A 42 -2.02 4.24 -13.49
C ALA A 42 -2.03 4.06 -11.96
N TRP A 43 -1.04 4.64 -11.27
CA TRP A 43 -0.97 4.59 -9.81
C TRP A 43 -1.13 5.98 -9.21
N HIS A 44 -2.27 6.20 -8.53
CA HIS A 44 -2.63 7.46 -7.86
C HIS A 44 -2.49 8.70 -8.75
N GLU A 45 -3.00 8.65 -9.98
CA GLU A 45 -2.74 9.67 -11.01
C GLU A 45 -3.06 11.11 -10.57
N GLY A 46 -4.16 11.31 -9.85
CA GLY A 46 -4.57 12.64 -9.40
C GLY A 46 -3.72 13.22 -8.26
N MET A 47 -2.78 12.43 -7.70
CA MET A 47 -1.77 12.85 -6.73
C MET A 47 -0.33 12.77 -7.28
N LEU A 48 -0.15 12.59 -8.59
CA LEU A 48 1.17 12.71 -9.25
C LEU A 48 1.60 14.18 -9.40
N ILE A 49 1.69 14.87 -8.26
CA ILE A 49 2.16 16.25 -8.13
C ILE A 49 3.67 16.26 -8.42
N GLU A 50 4.12 17.25 -9.19
CA GLU A 50 5.53 17.41 -9.52
C GLU A 50 6.37 17.71 -8.27
N GLY A 51 7.56 17.12 -8.17
CA GLY A 51 8.42 17.24 -7.00
C GLY A 51 8.11 16.27 -5.86
N THR A 52 6.96 15.57 -5.87
CA THR A 52 6.65 14.56 -4.84
C THR A 52 7.39 13.25 -5.07
N THR A 53 7.81 12.62 -3.97
CA THR A 53 8.59 11.38 -3.95
C THR A 53 7.84 10.23 -3.27
N LEU A 54 8.34 9.01 -3.43
CA LEU A 54 7.98 7.90 -2.56
C LEU A 54 8.53 8.13 -1.15
N GLU A 55 7.78 7.66 -0.16
CA GLU A 55 8.20 7.64 1.24
C GLU A 55 9.09 6.43 1.57
N VAL A 56 9.31 5.54 0.60
CA VAL A 56 10.16 4.35 0.72
C VAL A 56 11.35 4.44 -0.25
N PRO A 57 12.49 3.81 0.08
CA PRO A 57 13.61 3.69 -0.86
C PRO A 57 13.21 2.95 -2.14
N PHE A 58 13.84 3.25 -3.27
CA PHE A 58 13.62 2.51 -4.54
C PHE A 58 13.90 1.00 -4.46
N LEU A 59 14.57 0.52 -3.40
CA LEU A 59 14.73 -0.91 -3.13
C LEU A 59 13.38 -1.60 -2.86
N ALA A 60 12.40 -0.87 -2.34
CA ALA A 60 11.00 -1.27 -2.26
C ALA A 60 10.30 -1.18 -3.63
N ASP A 61 10.98 -1.64 -4.69
CA ASP A 61 10.37 -1.88 -5.98
C ASP A 61 9.55 -3.19 -5.96
N LEU A 62 9.14 -3.67 -7.13
CA LEU A 62 8.27 -4.83 -7.24
C LEU A 62 8.93 -6.17 -6.91
N VAL A 63 10.27 -6.27 -6.95
CA VAL A 63 10.98 -7.56 -7.01
C VAL A 63 12.30 -7.62 -6.25
N THR A 64 13.01 -6.50 -6.06
CA THR A 64 14.40 -6.44 -5.62
C THR A 64 14.61 -7.04 -4.23
N MET A 65 13.67 -6.80 -3.30
CA MET A 65 13.76 -7.37 -1.95
C MET A 65 13.55 -8.90 -1.92
N ALA A 66 12.97 -9.49 -2.97
CA ALA A 66 12.86 -10.95 -3.11
C ALA A 66 13.99 -11.56 -3.96
N ASP A 67 14.35 -10.89 -5.06
CA ASP A 67 15.40 -11.28 -5.99
C ASP A 67 15.97 -10.05 -6.72
N PRO A 68 17.14 -9.53 -6.29
CA PRO A 68 17.80 -8.41 -6.94
C PRO A 68 18.22 -8.68 -8.40
N THR A 69 18.21 -9.94 -8.85
CA THR A 69 18.55 -10.31 -10.23
C THR A 69 17.35 -10.31 -11.17
N ASN A 70 16.14 -10.11 -10.63
CA ASN A 70 14.92 -10.14 -11.42
C ASN A 70 14.94 -9.02 -12.50
N PRO A 71 14.63 -9.36 -13.78
CA PRO A 71 14.67 -8.40 -14.88
C PRO A 71 13.64 -7.27 -14.75
N HIS A 72 12.65 -7.40 -13.86
CA HIS A 72 11.66 -6.36 -13.58
C HIS A 72 12.08 -5.40 -12.46
N SER A 73 13.33 -5.45 -11.98
CA SER A 73 13.85 -4.50 -10.98
C SER A 73 13.91 -3.07 -11.50
N TYR A 74 13.78 -2.10 -10.59
CA TYR A 74 13.83 -0.68 -10.89
C TYR A 74 15.18 -0.27 -11.52
N LEU A 75 16.29 -0.84 -11.05
CA LEU A 75 17.60 -0.60 -11.65
C LEU A 75 17.70 -1.13 -13.09
N ASN A 76 17.05 -2.27 -13.40
CA ASN A 76 17.01 -2.78 -14.77
C ASN A 76 16.08 -1.91 -15.66
N TYR A 77 14.98 -1.39 -15.11
CA TYR A 77 14.17 -0.37 -15.79
C TYR A 77 15.02 0.85 -16.17
N LEU A 78 15.80 1.41 -15.23
CA LEU A 78 16.68 2.55 -15.53
C LEU A 78 17.73 2.22 -16.59
N ARG A 79 18.25 0.99 -16.60
CA ARG A 79 19.18 0.52 -17.61
C ARG A 79 18.53 0.45 -19.00
N GLU A 80 17.32 -0.07 -19.08
CA GLU A 80 16.55 -0.24 -20.33
C GLU A 80 16.02 1.11 -20.87
N ARG A 81 15.82 2.10 -19.99
CA ARG A 81 15.47 3.48 -20.37
C ARG A 81 16.67 4.38 -20.65
N ASP A 82 17.90 3.87 -20.56
CA ASP A 82 19.17 4.61 -20.72
C ASP A 82 19.35 5.78 -19.71
N ARG A 83 18.79 5.63 -18.50
CA ARG A 83 18.81 6.66 -17.44
C ARG A 83 19.65 6.28 -16.22
N LEU A 84 20.32 5.13 -16.25
CA LEU A 84 21.04 4.60 -15.08
C LEU A 84 22.17 5.52 -14.58
N TYR A 85 22.95 6.14 -15.47
CA TYR A 85 24.00 7.09 -15.07
C TYR A 85 23.43 8.41 -14.54
N GLU A 86 22.31 8.86 -15.10
CA GLU A 86 21.63 10.07 -14.63
C GLU A 86 21.08 9.85 -13.21
N PHE A 87 20.46 8.69 -12.98
CA PHE A 87 19.99 8.28 -11.66
C PHE A 87 21.15 8.11 -10.66
N TYR A 88 22.29 7.56 -11.11
CA TYR A 88 23.48 7.45 -10.27
C TYR A 88 23.93 8.80 -9.71
N PHE A 89 23.88 9.87 -10.53
CA PHE A 89 24.20 11.23 -10.08
C PHE A 89 23.05 11.94 -9.36
N TYR A 90 21.82 11.43 -9.48
CA TYR A 90 20.67 11.93 -8.73
C TYR A 90 20.78 11.61 -7.23
N GLU A 91 21.51 10.53 -6.86
CA GLU A 91 21.98 10.21 -5.50
C GLU A 91 20.92 10.30 -4.38
N THR A 92 19.67 9.94 -4.67
CA THR A 92 18.60 9.84 -3.67
C THR A 92 17.94 8.46 -3.69
N PHE A 93 17.53 8.00 -2.51
CA PHE A 93 16.80 6.74 -2.36
C PHE A 93 15.31 6.91 -2.62
N GLN A 94 14.75 8.06 -2.28
CA GLN A 94 13.34 8.41 -2.50
C GLN A 94 13.20 8.97 -3.92
N ILE A 95 12.54 8.19 -4.77
CA ILE A 95 12.38 8.51 -6.19
C ILE A 95 11.07 9.27 -6.43
N PRO A 96 10.99 10.09 -7.50
CA PRO A 96 9.75 10.78 -7.86
C PRO A 96 8.60 9.80 -8.08
N ARG A 97 7.40 10.11 -7.58
CA ARG A 97 6.22 9.23 -7.78
C ARG A 97 5.89 9.01 -9.26
N ARG A 98 6.11 10.03 -10.09
CA ARG A 98 5.97 9.96 -11.56
C ARG A 98 6.93 8.94 -12.18
N GLU A 99 8.15 8.84 -11.67
CA GLU A 99 9.13 7.87 -12.17
C GLU A 99 8.77 6.45 -11.71
N TYR A 100 8.28 6.30 -10.48
CA TYR A 100 7.77 5.01 -10.02
C TYR A 100 6.55 4.55 -10.83
N ASP A 101 5.58 5.43 -11.10
CA ASP A 101 4.43 5.12 -11.97
C ASP A 101 4.87 4.68 -13.38
N ASP A 102 5.84 5.35 -14.01
CA ASP A 102 6.40 4.92 -15.30
C ASP A 102 7.12 3.57 -15.22
N TYR A 103 7.83 3.30 -14.13
CA TYR A 103 8.42 1.99 -13.86
C TYR A 103 7.36 0.89 -13.75
N LEU A 104 6.29 1.11 -12.97
CA LEU A 104 5.21 0.14 -12.83
C LEU A 104 4.50 -0.11 -14.16
N ARG A 105 4.22 0.94 -14.94
CA ARG A 105 3.68 0.83 -16.30
C ARG A 105 4.61 0.01 -17.20
N TRP A 106 5.92 0.26 -17.16
CA TRP A 106 6.92 -0.49 -17.91
C TRP A 106 6.92 -1.99 -17.58
N VAL A 107 6.75 -2.36 -16.29
CA VAL A 107 6.62 -3.77 -15.90
C VAL A 107 5.30 -4.35 -16.41
N ALA A 108 4.18 -3.64 -16.22
CA ALA A 108 2.86 -4.11 -16.64
C ALA A 108 2.77 -4.37 -18.16
N GLU A 109 3.42 -3.54 -18.99
CA GLU A 109 3.50 -3.71 -20.44
C GLU A 109 4.31 -4.95 -20.88
N ARG A 110 5.30 -5.37 -20.07
CA ARG A 110 6.16 -6.53 -20.36
C ARG A 110 5.54 -7.84 -19.91
N LEU A 111 4.62 -7.81 -18.95
CA LEU A 111 3.97 -8.99 -18.41
C LEU A 111 2.80 -9.45 -19.28
N GLY A 112 2.96 -10.61 -19.92
CA GLY A 112 1.92 -11.24 -20.73
C GLY A 112 0.69 -11.72 -19.93
N THR A 113 0.72 -11.62 -18.60
CA THR A 113 -0.32 -12.08 -17.65
C THR A 113 -1.30 -10.96 -17.23
N CYS A 114 -1.04 -9.69 -17.55
CA CYS A 114 -1.90 -8.56 -17.20
C CYS A 114 -3.03 -8.34 -18.22
N ARG A 115 -4.27 -8.13 -17.78
CA ARG A 115 -5.43 -7.86 -18.63
C ARG A 115 -6.23 -6.66 -18.12
N PHE A 116 -6.17 -5.57 -18.87
CA PHE A 116 -6.89 -4.33 -18.65
C PHE A 116 -8.33 -4.37 -19.21
N GLY A 117 -9.17 -3.43 -18.77
CA GLY A 117 -10.58 -3.34 -19.14
C GLY A 117 -11.37 -4.56 -18.67
N ARG A 118 -11.11 -5.05 -17.46
CA ARG A 118 -11.67 -6.25 -16.81
C ARG A 118 -12.12 -5.94 -15.39
N ARG A 119 -13.22 -5.19 -15.23
CA ARG A 119 -13.83 -4.97 -13.93
C ARG A 119 -14.51 -6.24 -13.45
N VAL A 120 -14.03 -6.82 -12.34
CA VAL A 120 -14.61 -8.03 -11.76
C VAL A 120 -15.93 -7.69 -11.08
N GLU A 121 -16.99 -8.39 -11.49
CA GLU A 121 -18.37 -8.18 -11.01
C GLU A 121 -18.81 -9.29 -10.04
N SER A 122 -18.28 -10.51 -10.19
CA SER A 122 -18.63 -11.62 -9.31
C SER A 122 -17.54 -12.68 -9.22
N VAL A 123 -17.37 -13.25 -8.03
CA VAL A 123 -16.55 -14.43 -7.72
C VAL A 123 -17.45 -15.47 -7.07
N ALA A 124 -17.53 -16.66 -7.67
CA ALA A 124 -18.29 -17.79 -7.14
C ALA A 124 -17.41 -19.03 -7.00
N TRP A 125 -17.69 -19.90 -6.03
CA TRP A 125 -17.07 -21.22 -5.92
C TRP A 125 -17.92 -22.29 -6.61
N VAL A 126 -17.29 -23.12 -7.44
CA VAL A 126 -17.92 -24.26 -8.12
C VAL A 126 -17.21 -25.54 -7.71
N GLU A 127 -17.96 -26.43 -7.06
CA GLU A 127 -17.49 -27.75 -6.65
C GLU A 127 -17.28 -28.65 -7.88
N SER A 128 -16.24 -29.47 -7.83
CA SER A 128 -16.00 -30.54 -8.79
C SER A 128 -17.07 -31.62 -8.62
N ASP A 129 -17.70 -32.07 -9.70
CA ASP A 129 -18.61 -33.22 -9.65
C ASP A 129 -17.84 -34.45 -9.15
N GLY A 130 -18.13 -34.91 -7.92
CA GLY A 130 -17.51 -36.09 -7.28
C GLY A 130 -17.85 -37.45 -7.93
N GLY A 131 -18.20 -37.46 -9.22
CA GLY A 131 -18.65 -38.62 -9.99
C GLY A 131 -17.58 -39.19 -10.91
N GLY A 132 -16.41 -39.55 -10.39
CA GLY A 132 -15.37 -40.29 -11.11
C GLY A 132 -14.86 -41.44 -10.25
N GLU A 133 -15.02 -42.67 -10.73
CA GLU A 133 -14.55 -43.89 -10.08
C GLU A 133 -13.14 -43.72 -9.52
N ARG A 134 -12.93 -44.14 -8.27
CA ARG A 134 -11.60 -44.29 -7.67
C ARG A 134 -10.83 -45.34 -8.47
N GLY A 135 -10.26 -44.92 -9.60
CA GLY A 135 -9.28 -45.67 -10.36
C GLY A 135 -8.02 -45.76 -9.53
N SER A 136 -7.74 -46.96 -9.04
CA SER A 136 -6.48 -47.30 -8.42
C SER A 136 -5.37 -47.20 -9.45
N GLU A 137 -4.58 -46.12 -9.43
CA GLU A 137 -3.16 -46.14 -9.82
C GLU A 137 -2.51 -44.82 -9.38
N GLY A 138 -1.38 -44.96 -8.69
CA GLY A 138 -0.85 -43.94 -7.81
C GLY A 138 0.04 -42.91 -8.50
N ALA A 139 -0.12 -41.68 -8.07
CA ALA A 139 0.93 -40.67 -8.00
C ALA A 139 0.62 -39.79 -6.78
N MET A 140 1.38 -39.97 -5.69
CA MET A 140 1.41 -38.99 -4.60
C MET A 140 2.05 -37.72 -5.15
N ASP A 141 1.25 -36.74 -5.56
CA ASP A 141 1.71 -35.36 -5.70
C ASP A 141 1.48 -34.64 -4.37
N GLY A 142 2.59 -34.23 -3.74
CA GLY A 142 2.65 -33.73 -2.36
C GLY A 142 2.22 -32.28 -2.18
N ARG A 143 1.24 -31.79 -2.93
CA ARG A 143 0.72 -30.41 -2.79
C ARG A 143 -0.43 -30.41 -1.78
N ARG A 144 -0.10 -30.21 -0.50
CA ARG A 144 -1.07 -30.07 0.59
C ARG A 144 -1.90 -28.77 0.43
N GLY A 145 -3.07 -28.87 -0.19
CA GLY A 145 -4.22 -28.00 0.06
C GLY A 145 -4.87 -28.33 1.42
N GLY A 146 -5.62 -27.40 2.01
CA GLY A 146 -6.23 -27.55 3.33
C GLY A 146 -6.99 -28.86 3.49
N GLU A 147 -6.79 -29.53 4.63
CA GLU A 147 -7.16 -30.95 4.84
C GLU A 147 -8.69 -31.22 4.85
N ASP A 148 -9.56 -30.21 4.73
CA ASP A 148 -11.04 -30.35 4.87
C ASP A 148 -11.90 -29.62 3.79
N GLY A 149 -11.34 -29.12 2.69
CA GLY A 149 -12.11 -28.38 1.66
C GLY A 149 -12.75 -29.27 0.57
N THR A 150 -13.91 -28.86 0.03
CA THR A 150 -14.48 -29.50 -1.18
C THR A 150 -13.58 -29.20 -2.38
N ASP A 151 -13.31 -30.19 -3.25
CA ASP A 151 -12.56 -29.94 -4.48
C ASP A 151 -13.41 -29.11 -5.45
N GLY A 152 -12.79 -28.15 -6.14
CA GLY A 152 -13.50 -27.19 -6.96
C GLY A 152 -12.61 -26.08 -7.50
N HIS A 153 -13.23 -25.01 -8.00
CA HIS A 153 -12.55 -23.84 -8.52
C HIS A 153 -13.40 -22.58 -8.39
N PHE A 154 -12.74 -21.42 -8.36
CA PHE A 154 -13.40 -20.13 -8.49
C PHE A 154 -13.78 -19.86 -9.94
N VAL A 155 -14.96 -19.26 -10.11
CA VAL A 155 -15.44 -18.66 -11.35
C VAL A 155 -15.48 -17.15 -11.17
N VAL A 156 -14.70 -16.44 -11.98
CA VAL A 156 -14.57 -14.97 -11.93
C VAL A 156 -15.22 -14.38 -13.16
N THR A 157 -16.27 -13.58 -12.98
CA THR A 157 -16.94 -12.86 -14.06
C THR A 157 -16.45 -11.42 -14.06
N ALA A 158 -15.99 -10.95 -15.21
CA ALA A 158 -15.55 -9.59 -15.41
C ALA A 158 -16.24 -8.95 -16.61
N GLN A 159 -16.50 -7.65 -16.51
CA GLN A 159 -17.07 -6.83 -17.56
C GLN A 159 -16.04 -5.79 -18.01
N ASN A 160 -15.99 -5.51 -19.31
CA ASN A 160 -15.28 -4.34 -19.79
C ASN A 160 -16.12 -3.07 -19.53
N PRO A 161 -15.63 -2.08 -18.76
CA PRO A 161 -16.42 -0.90 -18.42
C PRO A 161 -16.87 -0.07 -19.63
N ALA A 162 -16.07 -0.02 -20.69
CA ALA A 162 -16.36 0.79 -21.88
C ALA A 162 -17.34 0.12 -22.86
N THR A 163 -17.26 -1.21 -23.03
CA THR A 163 -18.06 -1.93 -24.03
C THR A 163 -19.21 -2.75 -23.45
N GLY A 164 -19.18 -3.01 -22.14
CA GLY A 164 -20.11 -3.91 -21.46
C GLY A 164 -19.87 -5.40 -21.77
N GLU A 165 -18.81 -5.75 -22.52
CA GLU A 165 -18.49 -7.14 -22.86
C GLU A 165 -18.15 -7.95 -21.60
N GLU A 166 -18.88 -9.05 -21.39
CA GLU A 166 -18.67 -9.96 -20.26
C GLU A 166 -17.71 -11.10 -20.62
N ARG A 167 -16.84 -11.46 -19.68
CA ARG A 167 -15.93 -12.61 -19.77
C ARG A 167 -15.89 -13.39 -18.48
N THR A 168 -15.79 -14.71 -18.61
CA THR A 168 -15.70 -15.63 -17.47
C THR A 168 -14.34 -16.33 -17.44
N TYR A 169 -13.72 -16.31 -16.27
CA TYR A 169 -12.43 -16.95 -15.98
C TYR A 169 -12.60 -18.00 -14.88
N ARG A 170 -11.62 -18.91 -14.79
CA ARG A 170 -11.61 -20.00 -13.80
C ARG A 170 -10.25 -20.11 -13.15
N ALA A 171 -10.20 -20.26 -11.83
CA ALA A 171 -8.95 -20.35 -11.09
C ALA A 171 -9.06 -21.28 -9.87
N ARG A 172 -7.95 -21.91 -9.50
CA ARG A 172 -7.84 -22.63 -8.22
C ARG A 172 -7.72 -21.67 -7.05
N ASN A 173 -6.95 -20.60 -7.22
CA ASN A 173 -6.68 -19.60 -6.18
C ASN A 173 -6.97 -18.18 -6.68
N LEU A 174 -7.16 -17.25 -5.76
CA LEU A 174 -7.33 -15.81 -6.04
C LEU A 174 -6.32 -14.96 -5.28
N ALA A 175 -5.92 -13.82 -5.85
CA ALA A 175 -5.14 -12.79 -5.15
C ALA A 175 -5.87 -11.44 -5.21
N LEU A 176 -6.44 -11.02 -4.09
CA LEU A 176 -7.22 -9.79 -3.96
C LEU A 176 -6.29 -8.59 -3.72
N GLY A 177 -6.08 -7.78 -4.74
CA GLY A 177 -5.26 -6.58 -4.72
C GLY A 177 -6.01 -5.37 -5.26
N VAL A 178 -7.27 -5.20 -4.85
CA VAL A 178 -8.19 -4.15 -5.32
C VAL A 178 -7.90 -2.75 -4.78
N GLY A 179 -6.86 -2.61 -3.94
CA GLY A 179 -6.44 -1.34 -3.39
C GLY A 179 -7.44 -0.73 -2.41
N SER A 180 -7.40 0.60 -2.31
CA SER A 180 -8.26 1.40 -1.44
C SER A 180 -8.96 2.48 -2.24
N ARG A 181 -10.13 2.93 -1.76
CA ARG A 181 -10.91 3.99 -2.40
C ARG A 181 -10.84 5.28 -1.57
N PRO A 182 -10.85 6.47 -2.21
CA PRO A 182 -11.01 7.74 -1.52
C PRO A 182 -12.17 7.68 -0.53
N PHE A 183 -11.97 8.16 0.69
CA PHE A 183 -12.99 8.17 1.72
C PHE A 183 -13.37 9.61 2.03
N VAL A 184 -14.59 9.98 1.67
CA VAL A 184 -15.23 11.24 2.09
C VAL A 184 -16.29 10.91 3.14
N PRO A 185 -16.26 11.47 4.36
CA PRO A 185 -17.33 11.31 5.35
C PRO A 185 -18.71 11.70 4.77
N GLU A 186 -19.79 11.05 5.22
CA GLU A 186 -21.13 11.25 4.66
C GLU A 186 -21.58 12.72 4.73
N ASP A 187 -21.30 13.37 5.84
CA ASP A 187 -21.62 14.78 6.10
C ASP A 187 -20.86 15.77 5.20
N LEU A 188 -19.82 15.33 4.47
CA LEU A 188 -19.03 16.19 3.58
C LEU A 188 -19.28 15.91 2.09
N ARG A 189 -20.32 15.11 1.75
CA ARG A 189 -20.67 14.72 0.37
C ARG A 189 -21.83 15.54 -0.17
N GLY A 190 -22.06 15.45 -1.48
CA GLY A 190 -23.25 15.98 -2.14
C GLY A 190 -23.07 17.35 -2.80
N HIS A 191 -21.83 17.82 -2.87
CA HIS A 191 -21.46 19.09 -3.51
C HIS A 191 -20.93 18.88 -4.93
N PRO A 192 -20.90 19.92 -5.77
CA PRO A 192 -20.22 19.90 -7.06
C PRO A 192 -18.77 19.42 -6.93
N GLU A 193 -18.42 18.34 -7.63
CA GLU A 193 -17.09 17.72 -7.51
C GLU A 193 -15.96 18.64 -7.98
N ASN A 194 -16.23 19.73 -8.72
CA ASN A 194 -15.21 20.69 -9.10
C ASN A 194 -14.77 21.60 -7.95
N ASP A 195 -15.62 21.79 -6.94
CA ASP A 195 -15.36 22.71 -5.84
C ASP A 195 -15.08 21.98 -4.52
N VAL A 196 -15.75 20.86 -4.26
CA VAL A 196 -15.50 20.02 -3.08
C VAL A 196 -15.10 18.63 -3.54
N PHE A 197 -13.83 18.27 -3.34
CA PHE A 197 -13.29 17.00 -3.83
C PHE A 197 -12.18 16.43 -2.97
N HIS A 198 -11.97 15.12 -3.09
CA HIS A 198 -10.89 14.43 -2.40
C HIS A 198 -9.52 14.68 -3.06
N THR A 199 -8.44 14.71 -2.27
CA THR A 199 -7.05 14.92 -2.78
C THR A 199 -6.67 14.00 -3.93
N ALA A 200 -7.22 12.78 -3.96
CA ALA A 200 -7.08 11.82 -5.08
C ALA A 200 -7.36 12.40 -6.48
N GLU A 201 -8.06 13.52 -6.56
CA GLU A 201 -8.46 14.17 -7.80
C GLU A 201 -7.78 15.53 -8.03
N TYR A 202 -6.92 15.95 -7.12
CA TYR A 202 -6.37 17.30 -7.05
C TYR A 202 -5.75 17.74 -8.38
N ARG A 203 -4.89 16.92 -8.98
CA ARG A 203 -4.20 17.27 -10.23
C ARG A 203 -5.17 17.58 -11.38
N PHE A 204 -6.34 16.93 -11.42
CA PHE A 204 -7.34 17.14 -12.47
C PHE A 204 -8.14 18.43 -12.25
N ARG A 205 -8.17 18.95 -11.02
CA ARG A 205 -8.95 20.12 -10.59
C ARG A 205 -8.10 21.31 -10.17
N ARG A 206 -6.77 21.19 -10.24
CA ARG A 206 -5.85 22.25 -9.81
C ARG A 206 -6.11 23.59 -10.51
N ASP A 207 -6.42 23.59 -11.80
CA ASP A 207 -6.70 24.83 -12.53
C ASP A 207 -7.92 25.56 -11.92
N ARG A 208 -8.95 24.82 -11.51
CA ARG A 208 -10.10 25.38 -10.78
C ARG A 208 -9.71 25.94 -9.41
N CYS A 209 -8.73 25.35 -8.73
CA CYS A 209 -8.19 25.90 -7.49
C CYS A 209 -7.49 27.24 -7.74
N LEU A 210 -6.67 27.34 -8.78
CA LEU A 210 -5.92 28.56 -9.10
C LEU A 210 -6.81 29.72 -9.54
N ASP A 211 -8.02 29.43 -10.02
CA ASP A 211 -9.05 30.41 -10.39
C ASP A 211 -9.98 30.82 -9.21
N ALA A 212 -9.81 30.23 -8.02
CA ALA A 212 -10.63 30.54 -6.83
C ALA A 212 -10.13 31.81 -6.10
N ASP A 213 -10.97 32.45 -5.28
CA ASP A 213 -10.53 33.51 -4.36
C ASP A 213 -10.09 32.90 -2.99
N SER A 214 -10.60 31.71 -2.64
CA SER A 214 -10.27 31.02 -1.39
C SER A 214 -10.28 29.49 -1.50
N ILE A 215 -9.26 28.85 -0.92
CA ILE A 215 -9.07 27.39 -0.93
C ILE A 215 -8.84 26.89 0.49
N THR A 216 -9.55 25.83 0.88
CA THR A 216 -9.36 25.16 2.17
C THR A 216 -8.98 23.70 1.97
N VAL A 217 -7.81 23.31 2.49
CA VAL A 217 -7.37 21.91 2.56
C VAL A 217 -7.75 21.33 3.92
N VAL A 218 -8.42 20.18 3.94
CA VAL A 218 -8.88 19.50 5.17
C VAL A 218 -8.16 18.17 5.36
N GLY A 219 -7.48 17.97 6.49
CA GLY A 219 -6.78 16.73 6.85
C GLY A 219 -5.31 16.94 7.24
N SER A 220 -4.65 15.97 7.88
CA SER A 220 -3.23 16.10 8.31
C SER A 220 -2.24 15.17 7.62
N GLY A 221 -2.70 14.27 6.75
CA GLY A 221 -1.81 13.28 6.13
C GLY A 221 -0.91 13.88 5.06
N GLN A 222 0.06 13.09 4.56
CA GLN A 222 0.97 13.50 3.50
C GLN A 222 0.26 14.13 2.29
N SER A 223 -0.84 13.53 1.80
CA SER A 223 -1.54 14.07 0.64
C SER A 223 -2.10 15.48 0.86
N ALA A 224 -2.56 15.79 2.08
CA ALA A 224 -3.01 17.14 2.41
C ALA A 224 -1.84 18.12 2.43
N ALA A 225 -0.69 17.71 2.99
CA ALA A 225 0.53 18.50 3.03
C ALA A 225 1.08 18.79 1.63
N GLU A 226 1.12 17.79 0.74
CA GLU A 226 1.60 17.95 -0.64
C GLU A 226 0.71 18.87 -1.46
N VAL A 227 -0.61 18.74 -1.32
CA VAL A 227 -1.58 19.64 -1.97
C VAL A 227 -1.44 21.06 -1.45
N PHE A 228 -1.38 21.22 -0.13
CA PHE A 228 -1.17 22.51 0.49
C PHE A 228 0.15 23.13 0.04
N HIS A 229 1.23 22.36 -0.04
CA HIS A 229 2.54 22.83 -0.50
C HIS A 229 2.54 23.23 -1.99
N ASP A 230 1.95 22.44 -2.90
CA ASP A 230 1.87 22.79 -4.33
C ASP A 230 0.99 24.02 -4.58
N LEU A 231 -0.11 24.18 -3.83
CA LEU A 231 -0.91 25.41 -3.88
C LEU A 231 -0.13 26.57 -3.27
N LEU A 232 0.49 26.37 -2.10
CA LEU A 232 1.30 27.41 -1.47
C LEU A 232 2.32 27.90 -2.47
N ASP A 233 3.18 27.06 -3.05
CA ASP A 233 4.17 27.45 -4.08
C ASP A 233 3.57 28.32 -5.20
N ARG A 234 2.43 27.92 -5.74
CA ARG A 234 1.75 28.61 -6.86
C ARG A 234 1.02 29.90 -6.50
N GLN A 235 0.75 30.15 -5.23
CA GLN A 235 0.10 31.39 -4.78
C GLN A 235 0.93 32.64 -5.15
N SER A 236 2.21 32.54 -5.53
CA SER A 236 2.95 33.72 -6.05
C SER A 236 2.45 34.22 -7.41
N ASP A 237 1.77 33.37 -8.17
CA ASP A 237 1.25 33.67 -9.51
C ASP A 237 -0.27 33.87 -9.52
N ALA A 238 -0.93 33.76 -8.36
CA ALA A 238 -2.37 33.88 -8.16
C ALA A 238 -2.68 34.72 -6.90
N ASP A 239 -3.96 35.08 -6.67
CA ASP A 239 -4.36 35.97 -5.57
C ASP A 239 -5.52 35.34 -4.77
N TYR A 240 -5.25 34.20 -4.15
CA TYR A 240 -6.21 33.48 -3.32
C TYR A 240 -5.73 33.33 -1.88
N ARG A 241 -6.69 33.23 -0.95
CA ARG A 241 -6.43 32.80 0.43
C ARG A 241 -6.30 31.27 0.50
N LEU A 242 -5.32 30.75 1.24
CA LEU A 242 -5.10 29.31 1.40
C LEU A 242 -5.14 28.88 2.87
N ASP A 243 -6.15 28.11 3.27
CA ASP A 243 -6.29 27.63 4.64
C ASP A 243 -6.09 26.10 4.76
N TRP A 244 -5.52 25.64 5.87
CA TRP A 244 -5.31 24.23 6.18
C TRP A 244 -5.91 23.88 7.54
N LEU A 245 -7.00 23.11 7.52
CA LEU A 245 -7.70 22.66 8.73
C LEU A 245 -7.41 21.18 8.98
N THR A 246 -7.17 20.80 10.24
CA THR A 246 -7.05 19.39 10.60
C THR A 246 -7.59 19.09 11.99
N ARG A 247 -8.24 17.92 12.13
CA ARG A 247 -8.71 17.39 13.41
C ARG A 247 -7.56 16.95 14.31
N SER A 248 -6.40 16.62 13.75
CA SER A 248 -5.23 16.15 14.51
C SER A 248 -4.75 17.20 15.52
N GLU A 249 -4.08 16.77 16.60
CA GLU A 249 -3.57 17.69 17.63
C GLU A 249 -2.53 18.68 17.08
N GLY A 250 -1.92 18.35 15.95
CA GLY A 250 -0.99 19.19 15.22
C GLY A 250 -0.67 18.62 13.83
N PHE A 251 0.20 19.32 13.11
CA PHE A 251 0.80 18.88 11.85
C PHE A 251 2.07 18.09 12.17
N PHE A 252 1.90 16.82 12.54
CA PHE A 252 3.00 16.00 13.03
C PHE A 252 3.72 15.24 11.91
N PRO A 253 5.05 15.14 11.98
CA PRO A 253 5.80 14.34 11.04
C PRO A 253 5.55 12.85 11.26
N MET A 254 5.76 12.07 10.21
CA MET A 254 5.82 10.61 10.27
C MET A 254 7.10 10.16 10.98
N GLU A 255 7.03 9.06 11.71
CA GLU A 255 8.18 8.43 12.34
C GLU A 255 9.09 7.76 11.31
N TYR A 256 10.25 8.37 11.04
CA TYR A 256 11.20 7.90 10.04
C TYR A 256 12.59 7.57 10.62
N SER A 257 12.71 7.44 11.95
CA SER A 257 13.97 7.04 12.57
C SER A 257 14.28 5.56 12.25
N LYS A 258 15.56 5.24 12.09
CA LYS A 258 16.03 3.87 11.77
C LYS A 258 15.59 2.80 12.76
N LEU A 259 15.31 3.17 14.02
CA LEU A 259 14.77 2.24 15.01
C LEU A 259 13.24 2.11 14.89
N GLY A 260 12.54 3.23 14.65
CA GLY A 260 11.10 3.23 14.37
C GLY A 260 10.76 2.39 13.15
N LEU A 261 11.53 2.54 12.06
CA LEU A 261 11.34 1.82 10.80
C LEU A 261 11.45 0.29 10.92
N GLN A 262 12.02 -0.26 12.00
CA GLN A 262 12.02 -1.72 12.21
C GLN A 262 10.63 -2.29 12.49
N HIS A 263 9.59 -1.46 12.68
CA HIS A 263 8.19 -1.91 12.72
C HIS A 263 7.66 -2.32 11.34
N PHE A 264 8.35 -1.97 10.25
CA PHE A 264 8.01 -2.35 8.88
C PHE A 264 8.80 -3.58 8.42
N THR A 265 8.89 -4.61 9.27
CA THR A 265 9.62 -5.85 8.97
C THR A 265 8.78 -7.10 9.23
N PRO A 266 9.16 -8.25 8.64
CA PRO A 266 8.48 -9.52 8.87
C PRO A 266 8.29 -9.85 10.35
N GLU A 267 9.30 -9.59 11.18
CA GLU A 267 9.27 -9.94 12.61
C GLU A 267 8.22 -9.15 13.39
N TYR A 268 8.00 -7.87 13.04
CA TYR A 268 6.94 -7.09 13.67
C TYR A 268 5.56 -7.56 13.20
N VAL A 269 5.41 -7.90 11.91
CA VAL A 269 4.16 -8.45 11.36
C VAL A 269 3.78 -9.75 12.07
N GLU A 270 4.74 -10.68 12.23
CA GLU A 270 4.55 -11.95 12.94
C GLU A 270 4.20 -11.72 14.42
N TYR A 271 4.95 -10.86 15.11
CA TYR A 271 4.65 -10.48 16.49
C TYR A 271 3.26 -9.88 16.64
N PHE A 272 2.88 -8.95 15.75
CA PHE A 272 1.59 -8.28 15.78
C PHE A 272 0.45 -9.26 15.51
N TYR A 273 0.63 -10.20 14.58
CA TYR A 273 -0.34 -11.23 14.24
C TYR A 273 -0.69 -12.14 15.44
N ASP A 274 0.30 -12.46 16.28
CA ASP A 274 0.11 -13.30 17.47
C ASP A 274 -0.62 -12.60 18.64
N LEU A 275 -0.80 -11.29 18.58
CA LEU A 275 -1.50 -10.54 19.63
C LEU A 275 -3.01 -10.84 19.65
N PRO A 276 -3.67 -10.75 20.82
CA PRO A 276 -5.13 -10.76 20.90
C PRO A 276 -5.75 -9.60 20.09
N ASP A 277 -6.92 -9.83 19.49
CA ASP A 277 -7.56 -8.87 18.59
C ASP A 277 -7.86 -7.50 19.23
N ASP A 278 -8.31 -7.47 20.49
CA ASP A 278 -8.50 -6.21 21.22
C ASP A 278 -7.18 -5.44 21.38
N ARG A 279 -6.08 -6.15 21.61
CA ARG A 279 -4.76 -5.54 21.76
C ARG A 279 -4.23 -5.01 20.42
N LYS A 280 -4.49 -5.72 19.31
CA LYS A 280 -4.19 -5.25 17.96
C LYS A 280 -4.89 -3.92 17.68
N ASP A 281 -6.16 -3.80 18.03
CA ASP A 281 -6.94 -2.59 17.80
C ASP A 281 -6.49 -1.41 18.66
N GLU A 282 -6.13 -1.64 19.93
CA GLU A 282 -5.50 -0.63 20.79
C GLU A 282 -4.19 -0.11 20.20
N ILE A 283 -3.26 -1.01 19.84
CA ILE A 283 -1.95 -0.64 19.30
C ILE A 283 -2.10 0.14 17.99
N ARG A 284 -3.01 -0.27 17.11
CA ARG A 284 -3.23 0.41 15.83
C ARG A 284 -3.69 1.85 16.00
N ALA A 285 -4.51 2.12 17.00
CA ALA A 285 -4.96 3.48 17.31
C ALA A 285 -3.79 4.38 17.76
N GLU A 286 -2.74 3.81 18.36
CA GLU A 286 -1.55 4.53 18.83
C GLU A 286 -0.45 4.65 17.75
N GLN A 287 -0.52 3.86 16.69
CA GLN A 287 0.52 3.76 15.65
C GLN A 287 0.27 4.64 14.41
N ASP A 288 -0.68 5.57 14.48
CA ASP A 288 -1.03 6.43 13.34
C ASP A 288 0.18 7.20 12.80
N LEU A 289 1.08 7.69 13.64
CA LEU A 289 2.27 8.42 13.20
C LEU A 289 3.35 7.55 12.53
N LEU A 290 3.22 6.21 12.57
CA LEU A 290 4.10 5.35 11.77
C LEU A 290 3.81 5.48 10.28
N TYR A 291 2.57 5.79 9.87
CA TYR A 291 2.16 5.73 8.44
C TYR A 291 1.17 6.82 7.98
N LYS A 292 0.66 7.68 8.87
CA LYS A 292 -0.28 8.78 8.53
C LYS A 292 0.30 10.18 8.77
N GLY A 293 1.54 10.28 9.22
CA GLY A 293 2.20 11.56 9.45
C GLY A 293 2.59 12.25 8.14
N ILE A 294 3.13 13.46 8.26
CA ILE A 294 3.70 14.22 7.13
C ILE A 294 5.17 13.85 7.00
N ASP A 295 5.66 13.68 5.78
CA ASP A 295 7.10 13.55 5.54
C ASP A 295 7.85 14.77 6.14
N PRO A 296 8.93 14.56 6.92
CA PRO A 296 9.66 15.66 7.55
C PRO A 296 10.20 16.71 6.57
N GLU A 297 10.58 16.32 5.35
CA GLU A 297 11.08 17.25 4.33
C GLU A 297 9.93 18.10 3.77
N THR A 298 8.77 17.49 3.53
CA THR A 298 7.54 18.20 3.11
C THR A 298 7.10 19.21 4.17
N SER A 299 7.09 18.81 5.44
CA SER A 299 6.76 19.72 6.55
C SER A 299 7.74 20.88 6.65
N ALA A 300 9.04 20.64 6.43
CA ALA A 300 10.05 21.70 6.43
C ALA A 300 9.86 22.64 5.23
N ALA A 301 9.60 22.10 4.03
CA ALA A 301 9.40 22.88 2.82
C ALA A 301 8.20 23.85 2.94
N VAL A 302 7.08 23.40 3.52
CA VAL A 302 5.94 24.27 3.82
C VAL A 302 6.35 25.42 4.74
N TYR A 303 7.06 25.13 5.83
CA TYR A 303 7.46 26.16 6.79
C TYR A 303 8.47 27.15 6.18
N ASP A 304 9.46 26.65 5.45
CA ASP A 304 10.49 27.48 4.81
C ASP A 304 9.84 28.43 3.79
N LEU A 305 8.91 27.95 2.98
CA LEU A 305 8.18 28.77 2.02
C LEU A 305 7.29 29.84 2.70
N LEU A 306 6.59 29.49 3.79
CA LEU A 306 5.85 30.47 4.59
C LEU A 306 6.78 31.54 5.17
N TYR A 307 7.95 31.15 5.67
CA TYR A 307 8.93 32.08 6.22
C TYR A 307 9.48 33.02 5.15
N GLU A 308 9.83 32.51 3.97
CA GLU A 308 10.28 33.31 2.84
C GLU A 308 9.24 34.34 2.40
N ARG A 309 7.95 33.98 2.41
CA ARG A 309 6.85 34.92 2.11
C ARG A 309 6.66 36.00 3.14
N SER A 310 6.97 35.69 4.39
CA SER A 310 6.91 36.68 5.48
C SER A 310 7.97 37.79 5.36
N VAL A 311 8.86 37.73 4.36
CA VAL A 311 9.91 38.72 4.13
C VAL A 311 9.31 39.98 3.49
N GLY A 312 9.15 41.02 4.31
CA GLY A 312 8.68 42.35 3.87
C GLY A 312 7.22 42.61 4.18
N ASP A 313 6.39 41.57 4.21
CA ASP A 313 5.04 41.55 4.76
C ASP A 313 4.92 40.38 5.74
N ARG A 314 4.39 40.60 6.95
CA ARG A 314 4.43 39.57 8.01
C ARG A 314 3.28 38.58 7.97
N ASP A 315 2.28 38.81 7.13
CA ASP A 315 1.01 38.11 7.16
C ASP A 315 0.68 37.59 5.75
N PRO A 316 1.24 36.44 5.33
CA PRO A 316 0.81 35.80 4.09
C PRO A 316 -0.68 35.45 4.20
N ASP A 317 -1.43 35.50 3.08
CA ASP A 317 -2.86 35.13 3.03
C ASP A 317 -3.07 33.62 3.18
N VAL A 318 -2.72 33.12 4.37
CA VAL A 318 -2.63 31.72 4.72
C VAL A 318 -3.08 31.51 6.17
N GLY A 319 -3.92 30.50 6.43
CA GLY A 319 -4.29 30.08 7.77
C GLY A 319 -4.00 28.59 8.01
N LEU A 320 -3.41 28.24 9.16
CA LEU A 320 -3.24 26.85 9.58
C LEU A 320 -3.92 26.66 10.92
N PHE A 321 -4.88 25.72 11.00
CA PHE A 321 -5.61 25.46 12.24
C PHE A 321 -5.75 23.95 12.52
N ALA A 322 -4.95 23.50 13.48
CA ALA A 322 -5.05 22.15 14.03
C ALA A 322 -6.22 22.03 15.03
N MET A 323 -6.50 20.81 15.47
CA MET A 323 -7.56 20.49 16.43
C MET A 323 -8.97 20.93 16.00
N THR A 324 -9.19 21.05 14.69
CA THR A 324 -10.43 21.54 14.08
C THR A 324 -11.08 20.42 13.29
N GLU A 325 -12.25 19.99 13.75
CA GLU A 325 -13.11 19.06 13.01
C GLU A 325 -14.04 19.86 12.09
N VAL A 326 -14.06 19.54 10.80
CA VAL A 326 -15.08 20.03 9.87
C VAL A 326 -16.25 19.07 9.97
N GLU A 327 -17.36 19.54 10.51
CA GLU A 327 -18.55 18.74 10.83
C GLU A 327 -19.54 18.68 9.66
N ASP A 328 -19.65 19.77 8.89
CA ASP A 328 -20.57 19.87 7.74
C ASP A 328 -20.05 20.88 6.70
N ILE A 329 -20.55 20.77 5.46
CA ILE A 329 -20.29 21.71 4.37
C ILE A 329 -21.63 22.08 3.71
N ASP A 330 -21.89 23.38 3.57
CA ASP A 330 -23.08 23.93 2.93
C ASP A 330 -22.69 24.89 1.81
N ALA A 331 -23.41 24.86 0.68
CA ALA A 331 -23.23 25.88 -0.36
C ALA A 331 -23.93 27.19 0.04
N ILE A 332 -23.19 28.31 -0.01
CA ILE A 332 -23.69 29.68 0.17
C ILE A 332 -24.10 30.24 -1.21
N ASP A 333 -25.31 30.80 -1.29
CA ASP A 333 -25.85 31.43 -2.51
C ASP A 333 -25.96 30.53 -3.77
N ALA A 334 -26.26 29.25 -3.59
CA ALA A 334 -26.77 28.42 -4.68
C ALA A 334 -28.23 28.83 -5.03
N GLY A 335 -28.40 29.88 -5.84
CA GLY A 335 -29.59 29.97 -6.70
C GLY A 335 -29.70 28.67 -7.52
N GLU A 336 -30.93 28.25 -7.89
CA GLU A 336 -31.28 26.96 -8.53
C GLU A 336 -30.06 26.19 -9.10
N ALA A 337 -29.48 25.32 -8.27
CA ALA A 337 -28.45 24.31 -8.55
C ALA A 337 -27.45 24.57 -9.71
N SER A 338 -26.16 24.57 -9.35
CA SER A 338 -25.05 24.12 -10.21
C SER A 338 -24.45 25.13 -11.20
N GLU A 339 -24.00 26.29 -10.72
CA GLU A 339 -22.97 27.06 -11.44
C GLU A 339 -21.64 26.98 -10.64
N PRO A 340 -20.49 26.73 -11.29
CA PRO A 340 -19.17 26.80 -10.64
C PRO A 340 -18.91 28.20 -10.05
N GLY A 341 -18.27 28.26 -8.88
CA GLY A 341 -17.99 29.52 -8.18
C GLY A 341 -18.99 29.87 -7.07
N ALA A 342 -19.67 28.87 -6.51
CA ALA A 342 -20.35 29.02 -5.23
C ALA A 342 -19.31 29.08 -4.09
N ASN A 343 -19.58 29.90 -3.08
CA ASN A 343 -18.81 29.90 -1.83
C ASN A 343 -19.38 28.83 -0.90
N TYR A 344 -18.55 28.09 -0.18
CA TYR A 344 -18.96 27.04 0.74
C TYR A 344 -18.75 27.47 2.18
N ARG A 345 -19.77 27.21 3.01
CA ARG A 345 -19.74 27.34 4.46
C ARG A 345 -19.30 26.02 5.07
N LEU A 346 -18.21 26.01 5.81
CA LEU A 346 -17.75 24.88 6.60
C LEU A 346 -18.13 25.13 8.07
N ASP A 347 -18.93 24.24 8.65
CA ASP A 347 -19.21 24.25 10.08
C ASP A 347 -18.08 23.50 10.79
N CYS A 348 -17.32 24.22 11.62
CA CYS A 348 -16.10 23.74 12.24
C CYS A 348 -16.23 23.71 13.76
N ARG A 349 -15.60 22.72 14.40
CA ARG A 349 -15.48 22.65 15.87
C ARG A 349 -14.02 22.46 16.28
N GLN A 350 -13.51 23.40 17.08
CA GLN A 350 -12.23 23.22 17.78
C GLN A 350 -12.50 22.35 19.01
N TRP A 351 -12.06 21.09 18.98
CA TRP A 351 -12.53 20.09 19.94
C TRP A 351 -11.87 20.15 21.32
N GLN A 352 -10.75 20.89 21.49
CA GLN A 352 -10.11 21.08 22.79
C GLN A 352 -10.79 22.18 23.62
N THR A 353 -11.19 23.28 22.96
CA THR A 353 -11.94 24.38 23.58
C THR A 353 -13.44 24.15 23.53
N ASP A 354 -13.90 23.20 22.71
CA ASP A 354 -15.31 22.93 22.41
C ASP A 354 -16.01 24.17 21.83
N GLU A 355 -15.30 24.91 20.98
CA GLU A 355 -15.78 26.12 20.31
C GLU A 355 -16.13 25.84 18.85
N SER A 356 -17.37 26.11 18.47
CA SER A 356 -17.82 26.04 17.07
C SER A 356 -17.66 27.39 16.37
N PHE A 357 -17.26 27.35 15.11
CA PHE A 357 -17.16 28.53 14.25
C PHE A 357 -17.49 28.15 12.80
N VAL A 358 -17.69 29.19 11.98
CA VAL A 358 -17.95 29.05 10.55
C VAL A 358 -16.73 29.52 9.79
N HIS A 359 -16.30 28.72 8.82
CA HIS A 359 -15.26 29.07 7.85
C HIS A 359 -15.86 29.10 6.44
N GLU A 360 -15.39 29.99 5.58
CA GLU A 360 -15.89 30.13 4.20
C GLU A 360 -14.77 29.84 3.20
N SER A 361 -15.10 29.19 2.08
CA SER A 361 -14.12 28.83 1.04
C SER A 361 -14.79 28.54 -0.30
N ASP A 362 -14.21 28.97 -1.43
CA ASP A 362 -14.76 28.64 -2.76
C ASP A 362 -14.42 27.22 -3.20
N VAL A 363 -13.29 26.69 -2.75
CA VAL A 363 -12.84 25.31 -3.02
C VAL A 363 -12.45 24.63 -1.72
N VAL A 364 -12.94 23.41 -1.51
CA VAL A 364 -12.60 22.56 -0.36
C VAL A 364 -11.96 21.26 -0.84
N ILE A 365 -10.71 21.03 -0.42
CA ILE A 365 -9.95 19.84 -0.80
C ILE A 365 -9.84 18.90 0.40
N LEU A 366 -10.46 17.74 0.29
CA LEU A 366 -10.58 16.76 1.36
C LEU A 366 -9.44 15.75 1.31
N GLY A 367 -8.45 15.92 2.19
CA GLY A 367 -7.39 14.97 2.51
C GLY A 367 -7.81 13.96 3.58
N THR A 368 -9.02 13.41 3.46
CA THR A 368 -9.66 12.51 4.44
C THR A 368 -9.24 11.04 4.32
N GLY A 369 -8.32 10.75 3.41
CA GLY A 369 -7.64 9.46 3.30
C GLY A 369 -8.46 8.41 2.53
N TYR A 370 -8.08 7.16 2.69
CA TYR A 370 -8.66 6.06 1.94
C TYR A 370 -9.22 4.98 2.86
N HIS A 371 -10.26 4.31 2.40
CA HIS A 371 -10.83 3.15 3.08
C HIS A 371 -10.83 1.93 2.15
N ARG A 372 -11.00 0.74 2.73
CA ARG A 372 -10.92 -0.55 2.03
C ARG A 372 -12.24 -1.28 2.21
N PRO A 373 -13.26 -0.96 1.39
CA PRO A 373 -14.54 -1.65 1.49
C PRO A 373 -14.39 -3.12 1.10
N VAL A 374 -15.23 -3.97 1.69
CA VAL A 374 -15.43 -5.35 1.22
C VAL A 374 -15.93 -5.28 -0.22
N PRO A 375 -15.23 -5.88 -1.20
CA PRO A 375 -15.67 -5.81 -2.58
C PRO A 375 -16.98 -6.59 -2.80
N GLU A 376 -17.97 -5.94 -3.41
CA GLU A 376 -19.30 -6.52 -3.67
C GLU A 376 -19.23 -7.81 -4.51
N PHE A 377 -18.21 -7.95 -5.37
CA PHE A 377 -18.02 -9.16 -6.18
C PHE A 377 -17.76 -10.42 -5.34
N LEU A 378 -17.42 -10.30 -4.05
CA LEU A 378 -17.26 -11.43 -3.13
C LEU A 378 -18.58 -11.90 -2.49
N ALA A 379 -19.68 -11.16 -2.65
CA ALA A 379 -20.99 -11.52 -2.11
C ALA A 379 -21.39 -13.00 -2.38
N PRO A 380 -21.14 -13.59 -3.56
CA PRO A 380 -21.51 -15.00 -3.80
C PRO A 380 -20.73 -16.03 -2.98
N ILE A 381 -19.61 -15.65 -2.36
CA ILE A 381 -18.84 -16.50 -1.45
C ILE A 381 -18.77 -15.93 -0.03
N GLU A 382 -19.57 -14.91 0.30
CA GLU A 382 -19.57 -14.23 1.60
C GLU A 382 -19.82 -15.19 2.77
N ASP A 383 -20.77 -16.12 2.61
CA ASP A 383 -21.09 -17.16 3.60
C ASP A 383 -19.96 -18.17 3.85
N ARG A 384 -18.95 -18.20 2.97
CA ARG A 384 -17.77 -19.06 3.07
C ARG A 384 -16.57 -18.31 3.66
N ILE A 385 -16.64 -16.99 3.81
CA ILE A 385 -15.55 -16.17 4.35
C ILE A 385 -15.65 -16.14 5.87
N GLY A 386 -14.52 -16.37 6.54
CA GLY A 386 -14.40 -16.18 7.98
C GLY A 386 -14.37 -14.70 8.34
N TRP A 387 -15.26 -14.29 9.26
CA TRP A 387 -15.36 -12.92 9.76
C TRP A 387 -15.01 -12.84 11.25
N ASP A 388 -14.35 -11.76 11.67
CA ASP A 388 -14.14 -11.44 13.09
C ASP A 388 -15.40 -10.81 13.71
N GLU A 389 -15.36 -10.56 15.03
CA GLU A 389 -16.51 -10.00 15.76
C GLU A 389 -16.88 -8.57 15.34
N LYS A 390 -15.99 -7.88 14.59
CA LYS A 390 -16.18 -6.51 14.08
C LYS A 390 -16.52 -6.49 12.59
N GLY A 391 -16.81 -7.64 11.98
CA GLY A 391 -17.19 -7.74 10.57
C GLY A 391 -16.03 -7.53 9.60
N ARG A 392 -14.79 -7.82 10.02
CA ARG A 392 -13.59 -7.77 9.17
C ARG A 392 -13.15 -9.18 8.80
N TYR A 393 -12.37 -9.32 7.73
CA TYR A 393 -11.84 -10.61 7.31
C TYR A 393 -11.00 -11.27 8.42
N ARG A 394 -11.23 -12.55 8.68
CA ARG A 394 -10.24 -13.40 9.33
C ARG A 394 -9.18 -13.76 8.29
N VAL A 395 -7.97 -13.30 8.54
CA VAL A 395 -6.83 -13.53 7.65
C VAL A 395 -5.82 -14.39 8.40
N THR A 396 -5.27 -15.39 7.74
CA THR A 396 -4.19 -16.23 8.27
C THR A 396 -2.86 -15.49 8.25
N GLU A 397 -1.87 -16.00 8.99
CA GLU A 397 -0.50 -15.46 9.06
C GLU A 397 0.17 -15.33 7.68
N ASP A 398 -0.17 -16.21 6.74
CA ASP A 398 0.31 -16.20 5.36
C ASP A 398 -0.60 -15.41 4.41
N HIS A 399 -1.32 -14.42 4.93
CA HIS A 399 -2.15 -13.46 4.20
C HIS A 399 -3.28 -14.10 3.35
N ARG A 400 -3.92 -15.17 3.82
CA ARG A 400 -5.10 -15.77 3.17
C ARG A 400 -6.36 -15.51 3.95
N LEU A 401 -7.49 -15.36 3.26
CA LEU A 401 -8.79 -15.45 3.91
C LEU A 401 -8.96 -16.84 4.52
N VAL A 402 -9.44 -16.90 5.76
CA VAL A 402 -9.98 -18.13 6.32
C VAL A 402 -11.28 -18.43 5.57
N LEU A 403 -11.35 -19.59 4.91
CA LEU A 403 -12.51 -20.02 4.12
C LEU A 403 -13.05 -21.36 4.62
N ASP A 404 -14.37 -21.48 4.65
CA ASP A 404 -15.09 -22.72 4.95
C ASP A 404 -15.50 -23.44 3.65
N ASP A 405 -15.39 -24.77 3.62
CA ASP A 405 -15.82 -25.64 2.51
C ASP A 405 -15.21 -25.31 1.12
N VAL A 406 -14.03 -24.69 1.07
CA VAL A 406 -13.32 -24.30 -0.15
C VAL A 406 -11.87 -24.80 -0.12
N ALA A 407 -11.45 -25.59 -1.11
CA ALA A 407 -10.06 -26.07 -1.19
C ALA A 407 -9.06 -25.04 -1.76
N GLY A 408 -9.55 -23.99 -2.43
CA GLY A 408 -8.73 -22.93 -3.03
C GLY A 408 -8.33 -21.83 -2.04
N ASP A 409 -7.14 -21.25 -2.23
CA ASP A 409 -6.66 -20.13 -1.42
C ASP A 409 -7.16 -18.78 -1.99
N VAL A 410 -7.53 -17.84 -1.11
CA VAL A 410 -7.79 -16.43 -1.47
C VAL A 410 -6.80 -15.55 -0.71
N PHE A 411 -5.73 -15.15 -1.39
CA PHE A 411 -4.70 -14.26 -0.86
C PHE A 411 -5.20 -12.82 -0.79
N VAL A 412 -4.83 -12.09 0.25
CA VAL A 412 -5.19 -10.70 0.48
C VAL A 412 -3.94 -9.84 0.39
N GLN A 413 -4.00 -8.80 -0.44
CA GLN A 413 -2.95 -7.80 -0.58
C GLN A 413 -3.47 -6.48 -0.03
N ASN A 414 -2.85 -5.98 1.05
CA ASN A 414 -3.19 -4.69 1.67
C ASN A 414 -4.63 -4.62 2.24
N GLY A 415 -5.27 -5.75 2.53
CA GLY A 415 -6.65 -5.83 3.05
C GLY A 415 -6.75 -6.26 4.53
N ASP A 416 -5.61 -6.23 5.22
CA ASP A 416 -5.35 -7.01 6.43
C ASP A 416 -4.58 -6.22 7.49
N LEU A 417 -4.71 -4.89 7.45
CA LEU A 417 -4.11 -3.95 8.42
C LEU A 417 -4.52 -4.26 9.87
N HIS A 418 -5.72 -4.80 10.10
CA HIS A 418 -6.20 -5.15 11.44
C HIS A 418 -5.55 -6.42 12.00
N SER A 419 -5.02 -7.31 11.16
CA SER A 419 -4.39 -8.56 11.58
C SER A 419 -2.86 -8.55 11.46
N HIS A 420 -2.29 -7.83 10.48
CA HIS A 420 -0.86 -7.79 10.19
C HIS A 420 -0.20 -6.43 10.48
N GLY A 421 -0.96 -5.46 10.97
CA GLY A 421 -0.43 -4.18 11.45
C GLY A 421 0.11 -3.30 10.33
N VAL A 422 0.93 -2.31 10.71
CA VAL A 422 1.36 -1.19 9.86
C VAL A 422 2.13 -1.61 8.59
N GLY A 423 2.64 -2.84 8.54
CA GLY A 423 3.30 -3.37 7.36
C GLY A 423 2.37 -3.71 6.19
N ALA A 424 1.05 -3.86 6.42
CA ALA A 424 0.11 -4.26 5.37
C ALA A 424 0.09 -3.32 4.14
N PRO A 425 0.03 -1.97 4.30
CA PRO A 425 0.12 -1.01 3.19
C PRO A 425 1.54 -0.68 2.73
N ASP A 426 2.58 -1.16 3.40
CA ASP A 426 3.95 -0.76 3.11
C ASP A 426 4.47 -1.45 1.84
N LEU A 427 5.02 -0.66 0.90
CA LEU A 427 5.58 -1.18 -0.35
C LEU A 427 6.83 -2.05 -0.11
N GLY A 428 7.62 -1.74 0.93
CA GLY A 428 8.81 -2.50 1.32
C GLY A 428 8.51 -3.93 1.76
N LEU A 429 7.31 -4.19 2.28
CA LEU A 429 6.83 -5.54 2.62
C LEU A 429 6.04 -6.22 1.48
N GLY A 430 5.87 -5.54 0.33
CA GLY A 430 5.23 -6.12 -0.85
C GLY A 430 5.94 -7.36 -1.37
N CYS A 431 7.28 -7.31 -1.50
CA CYS A 431 8.10 -8.45 -1.90
C CYS A 431 8.01 -9.60 -0.90
N TYR A 432 8.12 -9.32 0.41
CA TYR A 432 8.00 -10.33 1.47
C TYR A 432 6.69 -11.13 1.35
N ARG A 433 5.56 -10.41 1.25
CA ARG A 433 4.24 -11.03 1.11
C ARG A 433 4.13 -11.81 -0.20
N ASN A 434 4.61 -11.25 -1.31
CA ASN A 434 4.56 -11.92 -2.62
C ASN A 434 5.42 -13.18 -2.66
N SER A 435 6.61 -13.19 -2.03
CA SER A 435 7.47 -14.37 -1.93
C SER A 435 6.75 -15.54 -1.27
N ARG A 436 6.05 -15.32 -0.15
CA ARG A 436 5.23 -16.33 0.52
C ARG A 436 4.12 -16.87 -0.38
N ILE A 437 3.41 -15.98 -1.09
CA ILE A 437 2.35 -16.39 -2.04
C ILE A 437 2.93 -17.23 -3.18
N VAL A 438 4.07 -16.82 -3.77
CA VAL A 438 4.73 -17.60 -4.83
C VAL A 438 5.17 -18.97 -4.32
N ASN A 439 5.85 -19.03 -3.17
CA ASN A 439 6.30 -20.28 -2.56
C ASN A 439 5.13 -21.25 -2.32
N ARG A 440 4.00 -20.72 -1.84
CA ARG A 440 2.76 -21.46 -1.63
C ARG A 440 2.18 -22.00 -2.93
N LEU A 441 2.04 -21.16 -3.96
CA LEU A 441 1.52 -21.55 -5.28
C LEU A 441 2.39 -22.62 -5.96
N VAL A 442 3.72 -22.52 -5.80
CA VAL A 442 4.68 -23.46 -6.39
C VAL A 442 4.81 -24.74 -5.55
N GLY A 443 4.53 -24.67 -4.25
CA GLY A 443 4.63 -25.79 -3.31
C GLY A 443 6.06 -26.07 -2.82
N ARG A 444 6.98 -25.12 -2.99
CA ARG A 444 8.36 -25.13 -2.48
C ARG A 444 8.89 -23.71 -2.36
N GLU A 445 9.98 -23.54 -1.62
CA GLU A 445 10.71 -22.28 -1.59
C GLU A 445 11.33 -21.98 -2.97
N VAL A 446 10.91 -20.86 -3.57
CA VAL A 446 11.46 -20.27 -4.79
C VAL A 446 12.22 -19.00 -4.43
N TYR A 447 11.60 -18.17 -3.59
CA TYR A 447 12.20 -16.99 -2.99
C TYR A 447 12.44 -17.24 -1.51
N PRO A 448 13.57 -16.79 -0.95
CA PRO A 448 13.87 -16.96 0.47
C PRO A 448 12.82 -16.24 1.32
N GLU A 449 12.40 -16.89 2.41
CA GLU A 449 11.61 -16.22 3.44
C GLU A 449 12.59 -15.66 4.48
N ASP A 450 12.83 -14.35 4.41
CA ASP A 450 13.75 -13.68 5.30
C ASP A 450 13.25 -13.76 6.75
N ALA A 451 14.12 -14.24 7.64
CA ALA A 451 13.92 -14.26 9.07
C ALA A 451 15.15 -13.68 9.76
N ASP A 452 14.93 -12.90 10.83
CA ASP A 452 15.98 -12.22 11.58
C ASP A 452 16.71 -11.10 10.80
N THR A 453 15.91 -10.25 10.16
CA THR A 453 16.31 -9.11 9.30
C THR A 453 16.67 -7.85 10.09
N VAL A 454 16.33 -7.80 11.38
CA VAL A 454 16.46 -6.61 12.23
C VAL A 454 17.15 -6.85 13.57
N TYR A 455 17.61 -5.76 14.18
CA TYR A 455 18.32 -5.79 15.46
C TYR A 455 17.38 -5.89 16.67
N GLN A 456 16.14 -5.42 16.53
CA GLN A 456 15.15 -5.45 17.61
C GLN A 456 14.47 -6.83 17.68
N ASP A 457 14.22 -7.29 18.91
CA ASP A 457 13.34 -8.42 19.17
C ASP A 457 11.99 -7.86 19.65
N PHE A 458 10.89 -8.23 18.99
CA PHE A 458 9.55 -7.76 19.36
C PHE A 458 8.87 -8.69 20.38
N ALA A 459 9.16 -9.99 20.32
CA ALA A 459 8.62 -10.97 21.25
C ALA A 459 9.58 -11.28 22.42
N VAL A 460 9.03 -11.48 23.63
CA VAL A 460 9.82 -11.88 24.82
C VAL A 460 10.57 -13.18 24.59
N GLU A 461 9.94 -14.15 23.92
CA GLU A 461 10.55 -15.44 23.62
C GLU A 461 11.77 -15.29 22.69
N GLN A 462 11.67 -14.47 21.64
CA GLN A 462 12.79 -14.16 20.74
C GLN A 462 13.97 -13.59 21.53
N PHE A 463 13.74 -12.57 22.35
CA PHE A 463 14.79 -11.92 23.15
C PHE A 463 15.48 -12.87 24.15
N VAL A 464 14.71 -13.73 24.82
CA VAL A 464 15.25 -14.69 25.79
C VAL A 464 16.03 -15.81 25.09
N ASN A 465 15.51 -16.33 23.97
CA ASN A 465 16.13 -17.44 23.24
C ASN A 465 17.42 -17.02 22.50
N ARG A 466 17.49 -15.78 22.01
CA ARG A 466 18.70 -15.22 21.36
C ARG A 466 19.91 -15.22 22.29
N ARG A 467 19.69 -14.94 23.59
CA ARG A 467 20.73 -15.05 24.64
C ARG A 467 21.19 -16.48 24.90
N GLY A 468 20.37 -17.49 24.57
CA GLY A 468 20.69 -18.91 24.71
C GLY A 468 21.63 -19.44 23.62
N ARG A 469 21.50 -18.97 22.37
CA ARG A 469 22.39 -19.35 21.25
C ARG A 469 23.80 -18.77 21.39
N GLY A 470 23.92 -17.47 21.69
CA GLY A 470 25.23 -16.81 21.85
C GLY A 470 26.11 -17.36 22.99
N ARG A 471 25.51 -18.04 23.99
CA ARG A 471 26.26 -18.72 25.06
C ARG A 471 26.76 -20.12 24.67
N ARG A 472 26.13 -20.81 23.72
CA ARG A 472 26.57 -22.14 23.27
C ARG A 472 27.73 -22.05 22.29
N ASP A 473 27.76 -21.03 21.45
CA ASP A 473 28.85 -20.83 20.47
C ASP A 473 30.12 -20.22 21.09
N ALA A 474 30.01 -19.56 22.24
CA ALA A 474 31.17 -19.05 22.98
C ALA A 474 31.95 -20.13 23.75
N ASP A 475 31.32 -21.28 24.06
CA ASP A 475 31.95 -22.36 24.85
C ASP A 475 32.68 -23.38 23.95
N THR A 476 32.27 -23.51 22.68
CA THR A 476 32.91 -24.39 21.68
C THR A 476 34.15 -23.74 21.03
N GLY A 477 34.30 -22.42 21.12
CA GLY A 477 35.44 -21.68 20.54
C GLY A 477 36.72 -21.65 21.38
N ARG A 478 36.73 -22.21 22.60
CA ARG A 478 37.88 -22.10 23.53
C ARG A 478 38.80 -23.34 23.60
N GLU A 479 38.45 -24.46 22.98
CA GLU A 479 39.28 -25.69 23.03
C GLU A 479 40.22 -25.87 21.81
N GLY A 480 40.11 -25.06 20.75
CA GLY A 480 40.86 -25.27 19.50
C GLY A 480 42.22 -24.57 19.35
N ALA A 481 42.63 -23.72 20.30
CA ALA A 481 43.75 -22.79 20.07
C ALA A 481 44.91 -22.93 21.06
N ARG A 482 45.43 -24.15 21.29
CA ARG A 482 46.78 -24.35 21.87
C ARG A 482 47.42 -25.64 21.36
N ALA A 483 48.19 -25.54 20.27
CA ALA A 483 49.47 -26.26 20.08
C ALA A 483 49.95 -26.09 18.63
N ARG A 484 50.83 -25.11 18.38
CA ARG A 484 51.89 -25.22 17.37
C ARG A 484 53.14 -24.54 17.91
N ASP A 485 54.14 -25.36 18.22
CA ASP A 485 55.49 -24.94 18.60
C ASP A 485 56.26 -24.36 17.40
N PRO A 486 57.32 -23.55 17.64
CA PRO A 486 58.04 -22.80 16.61
C PRO A 486 59.45 -23.35 16.34
N GLU A 487 59.70 -23.87 15.14
CA GLU A 487 61.04 -24.08 14.55
C GLU A 487 60.82 -24.03 13.02
N SER A 488 61.57 -23.36 12.16
CA SER A 488 62.90 -22.79 12.20
C SER A 488 62.99 -21.77 11.05
N ALA A 489 63.39 -20.54 11.32
CA ALA A 489 63.79 -19.58 10.29
C ALA A 489 65.31 -19.53 10.23
N ALA A 490 65.87 -19.75 9.04
CA ALA A 490 67.20 -19.27 8.67
C ALA A 490 67.15 -18.73 7.22
N PRO A 491 67.96 -17.71 6.90
CA PRO A 491 67.69 -16.74 5.84
C PRO A 491 68.72 -16.80 4.68
N GLU A 492 68.74 -15.73 3.86
CA GLU A 492 69.64 -15.37 2.74
C GLU A 492 68.93 -15.53 1.37
N GLY A 493 68.65 -14.44 0.63
CA GLY A 493 69.61 -13.53 -0.03
C GLY A 493 69.79 -14.05 -1.48
N GLU A 494 69.56 -13.32 -2.57
CA GLU A 494 69.69 -11.90 -2.92
C GLU A 494 68.49 -11.39 -3.75
#